data_AF-A0AAU9AL70-F1
#
_entry.id   AF-A0AAU9AL70-F1
#
_cell.length_a   1.000
_cell.length_b   1.000
_cell.length_c   1.000
_cell.angle_alpha   90.00
_cell.angle_beta   90.00
_cell.angle_gamma   90.00
#
_symmetry.space_group_name_H-M   'P 1'
#
loop_
_entity.id
_entity.type
_entity.pdbx_description
1 polymer ?
#
loop_
_entity_poly.entity_id
_entity_poly.type
_entity_poly.pdbx_seq_one_letter_code
_entity_poly.pdbx_strand_id
1 'polypeptide(L)'
;MQPDAEHTPLEQLQWRYAWPEYHRSGLMPVLCEYLESVTRDDFGLALRYRYWQELAVAEAEHFFELQLAKHRFDTAWAQDFIFVHRDFQPALSIAQWRYCCWAATRQGASVALQQRLPAPAQVREAIYVELQQRAARLATGVWAECSFPPPNPRPGSALSRIFVTHLARLGPEFWLLAPHVEHVLFRAGAQR
;
A
#
# COMPACT_ATOMS: atom_id res chain seq x y z
N MET A 1 18.69 11.17 -34.47
CA MET A 1 17.47 11.48 -33.70
C MET A 1 16.29 10.91 -34.47
N GLN A 2 15.44 10.12 -33.82
CA GLN A 2 14.22 9.61 -34.46
C GLN A 2 13.12 10.68 -34.37
N PRO A 3 12.39 10.98 -35.47
CA PRO A 3 11.42 12.08 -35.53
C PRO A 3 10.18 11.87 -34.65
N ASP A 4 9.86 10.62 -34.28
CA ASP A 4 8.67 10.27 -33.49
C ASP A 4 8.99 9.90 -32.03
N ALA A 5 10.20 10.21 -31.56
CA ALA A 5 10.62 9.93 -30.20
C ALA A 5 10.17 11.03 -29.23
N GLU A 6 9.55 10.64 -28.12
CA GLU A 6 9.21 11.52 -27.01
C GLU A 6 10.35 11.57 -25.99
N HIS A 7 10.33 12.57 -25.09
CA HIS A 7 11.35 12.72 -24.05
C HIS A 7 10.73 12.50 -22.67
N THR A 8 11.47 11.86 -21.75
CA THR A 8 11.00 11.73 -20.37
C THR A 8 11.02 13.11 -19.68
N PRO A 9 10.05 13.43 -18.81
CA PRO A 9 9.90 14.78 -18.27
C PRO A 9 11.09 15.25 -17.42
N LEU A 10 11.73 14.34 -16.68
CA LEU A 10 12.79 14.65 -15.72
C LEU A 10 14.19 14.41 -16.29
N GLU A 11 14.40 13.26 -16.93
CA GLU A 11 15.72 12.81 -17.40
C GLU A 11 16.00 13.20 -18.85
N GLN A 12 14.99 13.73 -19.57
CA GLN A 12 15.07 14.08 -21.00
C GLN A 12 15.55 12.92 -21.88
N LEU A 13 15.27 11.68 -21.47
CA LEU A 13 15.65 10.49 -22.21
C LEU A 13 14.66 10.25 -23.35
N GLN A 14 15.18 9.95 -24.54
CA GLN A 14 14.33 9.60 -25.68
C GLN A 14 13.69 8.24 -25.45
N TRP A 15 12.38 8.18 -25.64
CA TRP A 15 11.61 6.95 -25.58
C TRP A 15 10.53 6.96 -26.66
N ARG A 16 10.10 5.77 -27.06
CA ARG A 16 9.06 5.59 -28.08
C ARG A 16 8.11 4.51 -27.62
N TYR A 17 6.82 4.78 -27.76
CA TYR A 17 5.80 3.76 -27.57
C TYR A 17 5.87 2.73 -28.71
N ALA A 18 6.05 1.46 -28.37
CA ALA A 18 6.42 0.41 -29.33
C ALA A 18 5.24 -0.33 -29.98
N TRP A 19 4.00 -0.06 -29.55
CA TRP A 19 2.80 -0.78 -30.04
C TRP A 19 2.01 0.08 -31.04
N PRO A 20 2.30 -0.03 -32.35
CA PRO A 20 1.67 0.82 -33.37
C PRO A 20 0.16 0.59 -33.52
N GLU A 21 -0.36 -0.57 -33.10
CA GLU A 21 -1.77 -0.93 -33.18
C GLU A 21 -2.65 -0.17 -32.18
N TYR A 22 -2.04 0.46 -31.17
CA TYR A 22 -2.76 1.16 -30.10
C TYR A 22 -2.32 2.62 -30.05
N HIS A 23 -3.23 3.55 -30.32
CA HIS A 23 -2.93 4.96 -30.08
C HIS A 23 -2.74 5.21 -28.59
N ARG A 24 -1.55 5.69 -28.19
CA ARG A 24 -1.18 5.95 -26.80
C ARG A 24 -2.21 6.81 -26.06
N SER A 25 -2.74 7.84 -26.71
CA SER A 25 -3.75 8.74 -26.13
C SER A 25 -5.05 8.04 -25.74
N GLY A 26 -5.39 6.93 -26.42
CA GLY A 26 -6.58 6.11 -26.14
C GLY A 26 -6.31 4.94 -25.19
N LEU A 27 -5.05 4.62 -24.87
CA LEU A 27 -4.72 3.43 -24.10
C LEU A 27 -5.31 3.46 -22.69
N MET A 28 -5.19 4.60 -22.00
CA MET A 28 -5.67 4.71 -20.61
C MET A 28 -7.20 4.56 -20.52
N PRO A 29 -8.02 5.26 -21.33
CA PRO A 29 -9.47 5.00 -21.39
C PRO A 29 -9.82 3.53 -21.64
N VAL A 30 -9.20 2.90 -22.65
CA VAL A 30 -9.48 1.50 -23.00
C VAL A 30 -9.09 0.53 -21.88
N LEU A 31 -7.96 0.77 -21.20
CA LEU A 31 -7.55 -0.02 -20.04
C LEU A 31 -8.53 0.13 -18.88
N CYS A 32 -9.03 1.34 -18.63
CA CYS A 32 -10.03 1.59 -17.59
C CYS A 32 -11.35 0.87 -17.92
N GLU A 33 -11.83 0.99 -19.15
CA GLU A 33 -13.02 0.28 -19.64
C GLU A 33 -12.86 -1.23 -19.53
N TYR A 34 -11.70 -1.77 -19.90
CA TYR A 34 -11.40 -3.19 -19.75
C TYR A 34 -11.45 -3.64 -18.29
N LEU A 35 -10.79 -2.90 -17.38
CA LEU A 35 -10.79 -3.23 -15.96
C LEU A 35 -12.19 -3.18 -15.34
N GLU A 36 -13.03 -2.26 -15.81
CA GLU A 36 -14.44 -2.16 -15.42
C GLU A 36 -15.28 -3.29 -15.99
N SER A 37 -14.91 -3.83 -17.17
CA SER A 37 -15.58 -4.97 -17.79
C SER A 37 -15.28 -6.33 -17.14
N VAL A 38 -14.24 -6.41 -16.28
CA VAL A 38 -13.87 -7.65 -15.60
C VAL A 38 -15.04 -8.14 -14.75
N THR A 39 -15.55 -9.33 -15.06
CA THR A 39 -16.67 -9.96 -14.37
C THR A 39 -16.41 -10.13 -12.87
N ARG A 40 -17.50 -10.22 -12.10
CA ARG A 40 -17.49 -10.49 -10.66
C ARG A 40 -17.81 -11.96 -10.36
N ASP A 41 -17.37 -12.85 -11.24
CA ASP A 41 -17.37 -14.29 -10.98
C ASP A 41 -16.27 -14.65 -9.97
N ASP A 42 -16.21 -15.92 -9.57
CA ASP A 42 -15.25 -16.41 -8.57
C ASP A 42 -13.80 -16.07 -8.93
N PHE A 43 -13.47 -16.13 -10.23
CA PHE A 43 -12.14 -15.78 -10.73
C PHE A 43 -11.86 -14.27 -10.57
N GLY A 44 -12.78 -13.41 -11.03
CA GLY A 44 -12.65 -11.96 -10.93
C GLY A 44 -12.66 -11.46 -9.49
N LEU A 45 -13.33 -12.16 -8.57
CA LEU A 45 -13.30 -11.88 -7.14
C LEU A 45 -11.96 -12.28 -6.51
N ALA A 46 -11.47 -13.48 -6.81
CA ALA A 46 -10.16 -13.95 -6.35
C ALA A 46 -9.03 -13.01 -6.82
N LEU A 47 -9.10 -12.54 -8.07
CA LEU A 47 -8.14 -11.59 -8.63
C LEU A 47 -8.14 -10.26 -7.86
N ARG A 48 -9.33 -9.68 -7.62
CA ARG A 48 -9.48 -8.44 -6.85
C ARG A 48 -8.98 -8.58 -5.43
N TYR A 49 -9.32 -9.68 -4.77
CA TYR A 49 -8.86 -9.97 -3.42
C TYR A 49 -7.33 -10.05 -3.36
N ARG A 50 -6.71 -10.84 -4.24
CA ARG A 50 -5.24 -10.97 -4.31
C ARG A 50 -4.56 -9.61 -4.51
N TYR A 51 -5.03 -8.82 -5.48
CA TYR A 51 -4.45 -7.49 -5.71
C TYR A 51 -4.65 -6.56 -4.53
N TRP A 52 -5.78 -6.60 -3.84
CA TRP A 52 -5.95 -5.79 -2.65
C TRP A 52 -4.96 -6.17 -1.55
N GLN A 53 -4.70 -7.47 -1.33
CA GLN A 53 -3.70 -7.90 -0.36
C GLN A 53 -2.29 -7.38 -0.71
N GLU A 54 -1.86 -7.52 -1.97
CA GLU A 54 -0.56 -7.05 -2.42
C GLU A 54 -0.42 -5.53 -2.30
N LEU A 55 -1.44 -4.78 -2.73
CA LEU A 55 -1.46 -3.32 -2.66
C LEU A 55 -1.52 -2.81 -1.21
N ALA A 56 -2.22 -3.52 -0.33
CA ALA A 56 -2.30 -3.17 1.09
C ALA A 56 -0.92 -3.23 1.76
N VAL A 57 -0.15 -4.29 1.46
CA VAL A 57 1.23 -4.44 1.92
C VAL A 57 2.10 -3.30 1.38
N ALA A 58 2.06 -3.06 0.07
CA ALA A 58 2.89 -2.05 -0.58
C ALA A 58 2.61 -0.63 -0.07
N GLU A 59 1.34 -0.26 0.12
CA GLU A 59 0.98 1.07 0.64
C GLU A 59 1.39 1.25 2.11
N ALA A 60 1.27 0.19 2.92
CA ALA A 60 1.71 0.22 4.33
C ALA A 60 3.24 0.29 4.46
N GLU A 61 3.96 -0.50 3.67
CA GLU A 61 5.43 -0.48 3.59
C GLU A 61 5.94 0.88 3.13
N HIS A 62 5.36 1.44 2.06
CA HIS A 62 5.72 2.78 1.59
C HIS A 62 5.47 3.85 2.66
N PHE A 63 4.35 3.77 3.39
CA PHE A 63 4.12 4.68 4.51
C PHE A 63 5.18 4.52 5.62
N PHE A 64 5.60 3.29 5.91
CA PHE A 64 6.63 3.02 6.90
C PHE A 64 7.97 3.63 6.49
N GLU A 65 8.35 3.47 5.21
CA GLU A 65 9.51 4.13 4.61
C GLU A 65 9.49 5.66 4.83
N LEU A 66 8.33 6.30 4.58
CA LEU A 66 8.16 7.73 4.82
C LEU A 66 8.29 8.11 6.31
N GLN A 67 7.82 7.26 7.23
CA GLN A 67 8.02 7.51 8.67
C GLN A 67 9.50 7.40 9.06
N LEU A 68 10.21 6.37 8.58
CA LEU A 68 11.64 6.21 8.82
C LEU A 68 12.43 7.42 8.30
N ALA A 69 12.16 7.85 7.07
CA ALA A 69 12.78 9.02 6.46
C ALA A 69 12.55 10.29 7.29
N LYS A 70 11.32 10.51 7.79
CA LYS A 70 10.98 11.67 8.63
C LYS A 70 11.82 11.74 9.90
N HIS A 71 12.19 10.58 10.46
CA HIS A 71 13.04 10.47 11.64
C HIS A 71 14.53 10.30 11.32
N ARG A 72 14.92 10.39 10.03
CA ARG A 72 16.29 10.21 9.53
C ARG A 72 16.89 8.84 9.83
N PHE A 73 16.04 7.82 9.88
CA PHE A 73 16.48 6.43 9.87
C PHE A 73 16.69 5.93 8.44
N ASP A 74 17.40 4.81 8.32
CA ASP A 74 17.60 4.14 7.04
C ASP A 74 16.25 3.59 6.55
N THR A 75 15.84 4.04 5.37
CA THR A 75 14.57 3.66 4.75
C THR A 75 14.53 2.20 4.32
N ALA A 76 15.69 1.57 4.11
CA ALA A 76 15.77 0.15 3.75
C ALA A 76 15.20 -0.76 4.86
N TRP A 77 15.12 -0.28 6.10
CA TRP A 77 14.46 -1.03 7.20
C TRP A 77 12.97 -1.22 6.97
N ALA A 78 12.34 -0.48 6.05
CA ALA A 78 10.95 -0.70 5.67
C ALA A 78 10.69 -2.13 5.19
N GLN A 79 11.69 -2.79 4.57
CA GLN A 79 11.61 -4.17 4.11
C GLN A 79 11.29 -5.16 5.24
N ASP A 80 11.61 -4.82 6.50
CA ASP A 80 11.29 -5.70 7.63
C ASP A 80 9.78 -5.87 7.83
N PHE A 81 8.98 -4.95 7.29
CA PHE A 81 7.53 -5.00 7.32
C PHE A 81 6.98 -6.30 6.71
N ILE A 82 7.60 -6.83 5.65
CA ILE A 82 7.09 -8.04 4.98
C ILE A 82 7.11 -9.25 5.90
N PHE A 83 8.11 -9.35 6.78
CA PHE A 83 8.22 -10.46 7.74
C PHE A 83 7.12 -10.35 8.79
N VAL A 84 6.93 -9.15 9.34
CA VAL A 84 5.86 -8.91 10.32
C VAL A 84 4.50 -9.18 9.69
N HIS A 85 4.22 -8.63 8.50
CA HIS A 85 2.95 -8.85 7.81
C HIS A 85 2.67 -10.34 7.58
N ARG A 86 3.67 -11.12 7.18
CA ARG A 86 3.54 -12.57 6.93
C ARG A 86 3.22 -13.36 8.21
N ASP A 87 3.74 -12.94 9.35
CA ASP A 87 3.59 -13.65 10.62
C ASP A 87 2.20 -13.43 11.26
N PHE A 88 1.42 -12.42 10.83
CA PHE A 88 0.08 -12.15 11.36
C PHE A 88 -1.03 -12.70 10.46
N GLN A 89 -1.89 -13.53 11.05
CA GLN A 89 -2.96 -14.27 10.35
C GLN A 89 -4.33 -13.58 10.33
N PRO A 90 -4.69 -12.62 11.20
CA PRO A 90 -5.74 -11.66 10.88
C PRO A 90 -5.19 -10.55 10.01
N ALA A 91 -5.80 -10.34 8.84
CA ALA A 91 -5.50 -9.18 8.02
C ALA A 91 -5.90 -7.91 8.77
N LEU A 92 -4.95 -7.01 9.01
CA LEU A 92 -5.23 -5.66 9.46
C LEU A 92 -5.59 -4.78 8.27
N SER A 93 -6.35 -3.71 8.50
CA SER A 93 -6.55 -2.68 7.47
C SER A 93 -5.26 -1.91 7.21
N ILE A 94 -5.15 -1.28 6.04
CA ILE A 94 -3.97 -0.46 5.71
C ILE A 94 -3.82 0.68 6.74
N ALA A 95 -4.92 1.29 7.18
CA ALA A 95 -4.90 2.33 8.20
C ALA A 95 -4.37 1.81 9.54
N GLN A 96 -4.72 0.58 9.94
CA GLN A 96 -4.18 -0.05 11.15
C GLN A 96 -2.68 -0.34 11.01
N TRP A 97 -2.23 -0.87 9.87
CA TRP A 97 -0.80 -1.05 9.61
C TRP A 97 -0.04 0.27 9.67
N ARG A 98 -0.58 1.34 9.11
CA ARG A 98 0.01 2.68 9.20
C ARG A 98 0.12 3.19 10.63
N TYR A 99 -0.86 2.89 11.48
CA TYR A 99 -0.75 3.17 12.91
C TYR A 99 0.41 2.39 13.55
N CYS A 100 0.55 1.08 13.26
CA CYS A 100 1.66 0.27 13.75
C CYS A 100 3.01 0.84 13.34
N CYS A 101 3.19 1.17 12.06
CA CYS A 101 4.42 1.74 11.52
C CYS A 101 4.76 3.08 12.19
N TRP A 102 3.78 3.97 12.32
CA TRP A 102 3.96 5.25 13.01
C TRP A 102 4.40 5.08 14.47
N ALA A 103 3.73 4.19 15.21
CA ALA A 103 4.05 3.93 16.61
C ALA A 103 5.44 3.32 16.77
N ALA A 104 5.77 2.33 15.93
CA ALA A 104 7.07 1.67 15.89
C ALA A 104 8.21 2.65 15.61
N THR A 105 8.08 3.50 14.59
CA THR A 105 9.11 4.52 14.29
C THR A 105 9.29 5.50 15.45
N ARG A 106 8.20 5.91 16.14
CA ARG A 106 8.30 6.77 17.32
C ARG A 106 9.00 6.09 18.49
N GLN A 107 8.77 4.80 18.69
CA GLN A 107 9.50 4.02 19.69
C GLN A 107 11.00 3.98 19.36
N GLY A 108 11.36 3.74 18.10
CA GLY A 108 12.75 3.84 17.63
C GLY A 108 13.36 5.22 17.89
N ALA A 109 12.63 6.30 17.61
CA ALA A 109 13.07 7.66 17.91
C ALA A 109 13.28 7.89 19.41
N SER A 110 12.40 7.37 20.27
CA SER A 110 12.58 7.42 21.72
C SER A 110 13.84 6.68 22.17
N VAL A 111 14.08 5.48 21.66
CA VAL A 111 15.27 4.68 21.98
C VAL A 111 16.55 5.39 21.51
N ALA A 112 16.54 5.94 20.29
CA ALA A 112 17.68 6.70 19.77
C ALA A 112 18.01 7.92 20.64
N LEU A 113 17.00 8.63 21.15
CA LEU A 113 17.20 9.80 22.03
C LEU A 113 17.77 9.44 23.40
N GLN A 114 17.55 8.21 23.89
CA GLN A 114 18.13 7.74 25.15
C GLN A 114 19.62 7.38 25.03
N GLN A 115 20.14 7.25 23.80
CA GLN A 115 21.50 6.84 23.52
C GLN A 115 22.35 8.07 23.17
N ARG A 116 23.51 8.21 23.83
CA ARG A 116 24.48 9.28 23.52
C ARG A 116 25.02 9.16 22.08
N LEU A 117 25.19 7.92 21.61
CA LEU A 117 25.50 7.55 20.24
C LEU A 117 24.53 6.44 19.85
N PRO A 118 23.51 6.71 19.01
CA PRO A 118 22.52 5.71 18.63
C PRO A 118 23.16 4.52 17.90
N ALA A 119 22.99 3.32 18.43
CA ALA A 119 23.38 2.08 17.77
C ALA A 119 22.28 1.67 16.77
N PRO A 120 22.51 1.73 15.44
CA PRO A 120 21.44 1.54 14.45
C PRO A 120 20.73 0.18 14.59
N ALA A 121 21.47 -0.88 14.90
CA ALA A 121 20.90 -2.21 15.10
C ALA A 121 19.91 -2.27 16.28
N GLN A 122 20.20 -1.59 17.39
CA GLN A 122 19.31 -1.56 18.55
C GLN A 122 18.05 -0.73 18.27
N VAL A 123 18.18 0.37 17.52
CA VAL A 123 17.04 1.18 17.11
C VAL A 123 16.15 0.40 16.15
N ARG A 124 16.73 -0.26 15.14
CA ARG A 124 16.00 -1.12 14.19
C ARG A 124 15.28 -2.26 14.91
N GLU A 125 15.95 -2.94 15.83
CA GLU A 125 15.35 -4.01 16.64
C GLU A 125 14.16 -3.48 17.47
N ALA A 126 14.33 -2.33 18.13
CA ALA A 126 13.24 -1.73 18.91
C ALA A 126 12.03 -1.36 18.04
N ILE A 127 12.25 -0.85 16.83
CA ILE A 127 11.19 -0.59 15.85
C ILE A 127 10.51 -1.91 15.45
N TYR A 128 11.28 -2.94 15.12
CA TYR A 128 10.75 -4.24 14.70
C TYR A 128 9.89 -4.90 15.79
N VAL A 129 10.40 -4.96 17.01
CA VAL A 129 9.69 -5.52 18.17
C VAL A 129 8.41 -4.73 18.45
N GLU A 130 8.46 -3.40 18.41
CA GLU A 130 7.26 -2.58 18.62
C GLU A 130 6.23 -2.82 17.50
N LEU A 131 6.67 -2.92 16.24
CA LEU A 131 5.80 -3.19 15.10
C LEU A 131 5.04 -4.52 15.29
N GLN A 132 5.74 -5.59 15.68
CA GLN A 132 5.14 -6.89 15.99
C GLN A 132 4.15 -6.80 17.16
N GLN A 133 4.54 -6.13 18.25
CA GLN A 133 3.68 -6.00 19.44
C GLN A 133 2.39 -5.23 19.14
N ARG A 134 2.47 -4.14 18.35
CA ARG A 134 1.29 -3.37 17.93
C ARG A 134 0.37 -4.20 17.05
N ALA A 135 0.92 -4.90 16.06
CA ALA A 135 0.15 -5.76 15.18
C ALA A 135 -0.58 -6.87 15.95
N ALA A 136 0.09 -7.52 16.90
CA ALA A 136 -0.52 -8.55 17.75
C ALA A 136 -1.70 -8.04 18.60
N ARG A 137 -1.59 -6.83 19.16
CA ARG A 137 -2.66 -6.23 19.97
C ARG A 137 -3.86 -5.78 19.13
N LEU A 138 -3.62 -5.34 17.90
CA LEU A 138 -4.69 -5.03 16.96
C LEU A 138 -5.40 -6.30 16.48
N ALA A 139 -4.64 -7.34 16.16
CA ALA A 139 -5.15 -8.64 15.73
C ALA A 139 -6.05 -9.31 16.79
N THR A 140 -5.78 -9.07 18.08
CA THR A 140 -6.62 -9.55 19.19
C THR A 140 -7.80 -8.63 19.54
N GLY A 141 -7.96 -7.51 18.82
CA GLY A 141 -9.05 -6.55 19.04
C GLY A 141 -8.86 -5.61 20.23
N VAL A 142 -7.78 -5.75 21.01
CA VAL A 142 -7.50 -4.91 22.19
C VAL A 142 -7.41 -3.42 21.83
N TRP A 143 -7.02 -3.11 20.58
CA TRP A 143 -6.90 -1.75 20.05
C TRP A 143 -7.63 -1.55 18.72
N ALA A 144 -8.77 -2.21 18.49
CA ALA A 144 -9.46 -2.20 17.20
C ALA A 144 -9.63 -0.79 16.56
N GLU A 145 -9.86 0.24 17.39
CA GLU A 145 -10.04 1.64 16.99
C GLU A 145 -8.75 2.36 16.56
N CYS A 146 -7.57 1.82 16.89
CA CYS A 146 -6.29 2.44 16.53
C CYS A 146 -6.01 2.28 15.04
N SER A 147 -6.30 3.34 14.29
CA SER A 147 -6.08 3.41 12.85
C SER A 147 -5.54 4.78 12.45
N PHE A 148 -4.78 4.84 11.36
CA PHE A 148 -4.28 6.09 10.81
C PHE A 148 -4.64 6.23 9.31
N PRO A 149 -5.91 6.53 8.99
CA PRO A 149 -6.34 6.76 7.62
C PRO A 149 -5.61 7.99 7.01
N PRO A 150 -5.41 8.04 5.69
CA PRO A 150 -4.76 9.18 5.06
C PRO A 150 -5.69 10.39 5.04
N PRO A 151 -5.16 11.62 5.12
CA PRO A 151 -5.97 12.83 4.98
C PRO A 151 -6.60 12.93 3.58
N ASN A 152 -5.91 12.42 2.55
CA ASN A 152 -6.47 12.25 1.21
C ASN A 152 -6.82 10.76 1.00
N PRO A 153 -8.10 10.42 0.78
CA PRO A 153 -8.50 9.02 0.61
C PRO A 153 -8.00 8.41 -0.71
N ARG A 154 -7.42 9.18 -1.63
CA ARG A 154 -6.82 8.64 -2.86
C ARG A 154 -5.46 7.99 -2.56
N PRO A 155 -5.23 6.73 -2.98
CA PRO A 155 -3.92 6.07 -2.87
C PRO A 155 -2.75 6.85 -3.46
N GLY A 156 -1.57 6.68 -2.86
CA GLY A 156 -0.33 7.31 -3.29
C GLY A 156 0.19 6.69 -4.59
N SER A 157 0.10 5.35 -4.71
CA SER A 157 0.49 4.61 -5.91
C SER A 157 -0.53 4.75 -7.03
N ALA A 158 -0.04 4.89 -8.28
CA ALA A 158 -0.88 4.88 -9.46
C ALA A 158 -1.64 3.56 -9.63
N LEU A 159 -0.99 2.43 -9.30
CA LEU A 159 -1.60 1.10 -9.39
C LEU A 159 -2.77 0.97 -8.40
N SER A 160 -2.56 1.40 -7.15
CA SER A 160 -3.62 1.44 -6.13
C SER A 160 -4.76 2.37 -6.56
N ARG A 161 -4.48 3.52 -7.17
CA ARG A 161 -5.52 4.42 -7.70
C ARG A 161 -6.36 3.75 -8.78
N ILE A 162 -5.73 3.07 -9.73
CA ILE A 162 -6.43 2.33 -10.80
C ILE A 162 -7.28 1.21 -10.19
N PHE A 163 -6.72 0.44 -9.27
CA PHE A 163 -7.41 -0.64 -8.58
C PHE A 163 -8.66 -0.17 -7.83
N VAL A 164 -8.52 0.87 -7.01
CA VAL A 164 -9.61 1.40 -6.17
C VAL A 164 -10.68 2.09 -7.02
N THR A 165 -10.33 2.66 -8.16
CA THR A 165 -11.26 3.43 -9.01
C THR A 165 -12.00 2.55 -10.02
N HIS A 166 -11.29 1.68 -10.73
CA HIS A 166 -11.83 0.96 -11.90
C HIS A 166 -12.09 -0.52 -11.60
N LEU A 167 -11.14 -1.21 -10.98
CA LEU A 167 -11.26 -2.67 -10.81
C LEU A 167 -12.14 -3.07 -9.62
N ALA A 168 -11.81 -2.63 -8.41
CA ALA A 168 -12.48 -3.06 -7.18
C ALA A 168 -13.55 -2.07 -6.69
N ARG A 169 -13.43 -0.77 -7.03
CA ARG A 169 -14.39 0.29 -6.68
C ARG A 169 -14.63 0.44 -5.17
N LEU A 170 -13.57 0.34 -4.37
CA LEU A 170 -13.62 0.36 -2.90
C LEU A 170 -13.71 1.76 -2.30
N GLY A 171 -13.25 2.79 -3.00
CA GLY A 171 -13.16 4.15 -2.46
C GLY A 171 -12.39 4.21 -1.12
N PRO A 172 -12.91 4.88 -0.07
CA PRO A 172 -12.25 4.97 1.23
C PRO A 172 -12.06 3.62 1.96
N GLU A 173 -12.89 2.62 1.66
CA GLU A 173 -12.85 1.31 2.30
C GLU A 173 -11.53 0.57 2.03
N PHE A 174 -10.85 0.92 0.94
CA PHE A 174 -9.51 0.43 0.64
C PHE A 174 -8.55 0.58 1.82
N TRP A 175 -8.68 1.67 2.59
CA TRP A 175 -7.84 1.95 3.75
C TRP A 175 -8.37 1.38 5.05
N LEU A 176 -9.70 1.37 5.19
CA LEU A 176 -10.38 1.17 6.47
C LEU A 176 -10.71 -0.29 6.73
N LEU A 177 -10.99 -1.05 5.67
CA LEU A 177 -11.28 -2.47 5.77
C LEU A 177 -10.00 -3.29 5.58
N ALA A 178 -9.93 -4.39 6.31
CA ALA A 178 -8.96 -5.43 6.00
C ALA A 178 -9.31 -6.09 4.65
N PRO A 179 -8.31 -6.44 3.82
CA PRO A 179 -8.54 -7.23 2.63
C PRO A 179 -9.26 -8.54 3.00
N HIS A 180 -10.50 -8.69 2.52
CA HIS A 180 -11.31 -9.88 2.70
C HIS A 180 -12.21 -10.08 1.49
N VAL A 181 -12.44 -11.32 1.09
CA VAL A 181 -13.22 -11.64 -0.13
C VAL A 181 -14.66 -11.11 -0.04
N GLU A 182 -15.26 -11.13 1.16
CA GLU A 182 -16.63 -10.66 1.39
C GLU A 182 -16.83 -9.17 1.09
N HIS A 183 -15.83 -8.34 1.40
CA HIS A 183 -15.90 -6.91 1.12
C HIS A 183 -15.90 -6.62 -0.40
N VAL A 184 -15.29 -7.51 -1.19
CA VAL A 184 -15.31 -7.44 -2.66
C VAL A 184 -16.65 -7.95 -3.21
N LEU A 185 -17.25 -8.95 -2.54
CA LEU A 185 -18.54 -9.56 -2.87
C LEU A 185 -19.73 -8.61 -2.65
N PHE A 186 -19.82 -7.91 -1.51
CA PHE A 186 -20.96 -7.05 -1.17
C PHE A 186 -21.21 -5.94 -2.20
N ARG A 187 -20.16 -5.51 -2.90
CA ARG A 187 -20.24 -4.50 -3.98
C ARG A 187 -20.78 -5.07 -5.31
N ALA A 188 -20.92 -6.39 -5.44
CA ALA A 188 -21.56 -7.04 -6.60
C ALA A 188 -23.10 -6.97 -6.54
N GLY A 189 -23.67 -6.94 -5.33
CA GLY A 189 -25.13 -6.94 -5.13
C GLY A 189 -25.80 -5.58 -5.31
N ALA A 190 -25.06 -4.48 -5.12
CA ALA A 190 -25.57 -3.10 -5.23
C ALA A 190 -25.66 -2.57 -6.68
N GLN A 191 -25.42 -3.42 -7.68
CA GLN A 191 -25.47 -3.09 -9.12
C GLN A 191 -26.58 -3.85 -9.88
N ARG A 192 -27.53 -4.46 -9.16
CA ARG A 192 -28.76 -5.02 -9.76
C ARG A 192 -29.92 -4.06 -9.60
#